data_AF-A0A9P4VME5-F1
#
_entry.id   AF-A0A9P4VME5-F1
#
_cell.length_a   1.000
_cell.length_b   1.000
_cell.length_c   1.000
_cell.angle_alpha   90.00
_cell.angle_beta   90.00
_cell.angle_gamma   90.00
#
_symmetry.space_group_name_H-M   'P 1'
#
loop_
_entity.id
_entity.type
_entity.pdbx_description
1 polymer ?
#
loop_
_entity_poly.entity_id
_entity_poly.type
_entity_poly.pdbx_seq_one_letter_code
_entity_poly.pdbx_strand_id
1 'polypeptide(L)'
;MASRFLLPAVRRTVQPSLTRQTRSFQTSGILRDAAAAPVAVKKPVGAFRGGIFGFLLGSVASGAGMYYYVLDEYKVSNELLTTDIYALQAAVQRIENYVRTLEEKFDASSKKK
;
A
#
# COMPACT_ATOMS: atom_id res chain seq x y z
N MET A 1 44.44 33.16 4.60
CA MET A 1 43.66 34.23 3.93
C MET A 1 42.83 33.60 2.82
N ALA A 2 41.55 34.00 2.73
CA ALA A 2 40.57 33.72 1.67
C ALA A 2 39.84 32.35 1.65
N SER A 3 38.88 32.27 2.55
CA SER A 3 37.63 31.52 2.52
C SER A 3 36.86 31.63 1.19
N ARG A 4 36.46 30.49 0.60
CA ARG A 4 35.42 30.43 -0.45
C ARG A 4 34.09 30.02 0.18
N PHE A 5 33.23 31.02 0.37
CA PHE A 5 31.86 30.82 0.84
C PHE A 5 30.97 30.30 -0.29
N LEU A 6 30.44 29.10 -0.09
CA LEU A 6 29.32 28.54 -0.84
C LEU A 6 28.05 29.33 -0.46
N LEU A 7 27.41 29.95 -1.45
CA LEU A 7 26.15 30.67 -1.29
C LEU A 7 25.00 29.65 -1.14
N PRO A 8 24.15 29.75 -0.11
CA PRO A 8 22.90 29.00 -0.05
C PRO A 8 21.83 29.73 -0.87
N ALA A 9 21.15 28.98 -1.75
CA ALA A 9 19.94 29.43 -2.42
C ALA A 9 18.83 29.70 -1.39
N VAL A 10 18.43 30.96 -1.25
CA VAL A 10 17.36 31.38 -0.34
C VAL A 10 16.00 30.96 -0.92
N ARG A 11 15.41 29.91 -0.34
CA ARG A 11 14.03 29.50 -0.59
C ARG A 11 13.10 30.51 0.07
N ARG A 12 12.43 31.34 -0.73
CA ARG A 12 11.49 32.36 -0.29
C ARG A 12 10.24 31.68 0.28
N THR A 13 10.17 31.53 1.60
CA THR A 13 8.93 31.13 2.27
C THR A 13 8.02 32.35 2.34
N VAL A 14 6.85 32.27 1.69
CA VAL A 14 5.77 33.22 1.90
C VAL A 14 5.28 33.00 3.33
N GLN A 15 5.74 33.85 4.26
CA GLN A 15 5.18 33.92 5.60
C GLN A 15 3.80 34.57 5.48
N PRO A 16 2.70 33.91 5.88
CA PRO A 16 1.47 34.64 6.12
C PRO A 16 1.75 35.58 7.30
N SER A 17 1.68 36.89 7.04
CA SER A 17 1.62 37.91 8.07
C SER A 17 0.43 37.59 8.97
N LEU A 18 0.69 36.95 10.10
CA LEU A 18 -0.28 36.81 11.17
C LEU A 18 -0.53 38.22 11.71
N THR A 19 -1.50 38.91 11.13
CA THR A 19 -2.12 40.07 11.79
C THR A 19 -2.71 39.55 13.10
N ARG A 20 -1.97 39.74 14.19
CA ARG A 20 -2.45 39.46 15.54
C ARG A 20 -3.57 40.47 15.84
N GLN A 21 -4.79 40.12 15.44
CA GLN A 21 -6.00 40.80 15.89
C GLN A 21 -6.13 40.57 17.39
N THR A 22 -5.76 41.55 18.19
CA THR A 22 -6.14 41.61 19.59
C THR A 22 -7.63 41.88 19.65
N ARG A 23 -8.44 40.83 19.82
CA ARG A 23 -9.88 40.96 20.04
C ARG A 23 -10.09 41.62 21.41
N SER A 24 -10.66 42.82 21.43
CA SER A 24 -11.16 43.44 22.66
C SER A 24 -12.41 42.69 23.12
N PHE A 25 -12.40 42.15 24.34
CA PHE A 25 -13.60 41.61 24.96
C PHE A 25 -14.47 42.77 25.47
N GLN A 26 -15.51 43.13 24.73
CA GLN A 26 -16.61 43.92 25.29
C GLN A 26 -17.57 42.98 26.01
N THR A 27 -17.78 43.19 27.31
CA THR A 27 -18.76 42.45 28.09
C THR A 27 -20.12 43.12 27.92
N SER A 28 -20.93 42.63 26.98
CA SER A 28 -22.34 43.03 26.92
C SER A 28 -23.14 42.29 28.00
N GLY A 29 -22.93 42.65 29.27
CA GLY A 29 -23.59 42.02 30.41
C GLY A 29 -25.11 42.23 30.44
N ILE A 30 -25.61 43.29 29.80
CA ILE A 30 -27.00 43.76 29.94
C ILE A 30 -27.99 42.97 29.04
N LEU A 31 -27.52 42.21 28.04
CA LEU A 31 -28.40 41.41 27.16
C LEU A 31 -28.61 39.96 27.62
N ARG A 32 -28.04 39.54 28.75
CA ARG A 32 -28.24 38.16 29.25
C ARG A 32 -29.57 37.95 29.97
N ASP A 33 -30.30 39.02 30.28
CA ASP A 33 -31.62 38.94 30.94
C ASP A 33 -32.79 38.85 29.95
N ALA A 34 -32.53 38.94 28.64
CA ALA A 34 -33.49 38.57 27.62
C ALA A 34 -33.55 37.03 27.52
N ALA A 35 -34.32 36.42 28.43
CA ALA A 35 -34.84 35.05 28.40
C ALA A 35 -34.10 34.12 27.43
N ALA A 36 -32.99 33.54 27.89
CA ALA A 36 -32.33 32.46 27.18
C ALA A 36 -33.28 31.26 27.10
N ALA A 37 -34.00 31.13 25.98
CA ALA A 37 -34.70 29.90 25.65
C ALA A 37 -33.67 28.76 25.71
N PRO A 38 -33.98 27.63 26.40
CA PRO A 38 -33.02 26.54 26.53
C PRO A 38 -32.72 25.98 25.14
N VAL A 39 -31.50 26.22 24.64
CA VAL A 39 -31.03 25.62 23.40
C VAL A 39 -30.97 24.11 23.64
N ALA A 40 -31.89 23.37 23.02
CA ALA A 40 -32.00 21.94 23.18
C ALA A 40 -30.67 21.28 22.77
N VAL A 41 -29.93 20.76 23.75
CA VAL A 41 -28.70 20.03 23.53
C VAL A 41 -29.05 18.70 22.84
N LYS A 42 -28.95 18.67 21.51
CA LYS A 42 -29.12 17.42 20.74
C LYS A 42 -27.99 16.48 21.10
N LYS A 43 -28.35 15.33 21.68
CA LYS A 43 -27.40 14.27 22.03
C LYS A 43 -26.67 13.81 20.76
N PRO A 44 -25.32 13.70 20.77
CA PRO A 44 -24.52 13.36 19.59
C PRO A 44 -24.60 11.86 19.29
N VAL A 45 -25.79 11.35 18.97
CA VAL A 45 -26.01 9.94 18.66
C VAL A 45 -25.48 9.54 17.28
N GLY A 46 -25.15 10.51 16.41
CA GLY A 46 -24.68 10.25 15.04
C GLY A 46 -23.23 9.78 14.94
N ALA A 47 -22.32 10.35 15.74
CA ALA A 47 -20.88 10.07 15.62
C ALA A 47 -20.51 8.65 16.07
N PHE A 48 -21.09 8.17 17.18
CA PHE A 48 -20.86 6.81 17.67
C PHE A 48 -21.47 5.73 16.76
N ARG A 49 -22.66 5.99 16.20
CA ARG A 49 -23.32 5.09 15.25
C ARG A 49 -22.56 5.02 13.92
N GLY A 50 -22.09 6.16 13.42
CA GLY A 50 -21.27 6.22 12.21
C GLY A 50 -19.87 5.63 12.40
N GLY A 51 -19.25 5.80 13.57
CA GLY A 51 -17.93 5.26 13.88
C GLY A 51 -17.91 3.74 13.93
N ILE A 52 -18.81 3.12 14.70
CA ILE A 52 -18.88 1.65 14.78
C ILE A 52 -19.33 1.05 13.44
N PHE A 53 -20.34 1.63 12.80
CA PHE A 53 -20.82 1.14 11.50
C PHE A 53 -19.75 1.30 10.41
N GLY A 54 -19.08 2.45 10.35
CA GLY A 54 -17.99 2.70 9.41
C GLY A 54 -16.77 1.82 9.66
N PHE A 55 -16.44 1.55 10.93
CA PHE A 55 -15.37 0.63 11.30
C PHE A 55 -15.68 -0.80 10.86
N LEU A 56 -16.90 -1.28 11.13
CA LEU A 56 -17.33 -2.61 10.72
C LEU A 56 -17.36 -2.72 9.20
N LEU A 57 -17.94 -1.74 8.50
CA LEU A 57 -17.99 -1.70 7.05
C LEU A 57 -16.58 -1.68 6.43
N GLY A 58 -15.68 -0.85 6.98
CA GLY A 58 -14.30 -0.75 6.53
C GLY A 58 -13.48 -2.02 6.81
N SER A 59 -13.73 -2.68 7.94
CA SER A 59 -13.08 -3.94 8.31
C SER A 59 -13.52 -5.08 7.39
N VAL A 60 -14.82 -5.18 7.09
CA VAL A 60 -15.35 -6.16 6.13
C VAL A 60 -14.85 -5.88 4.73
N ALA A 61 -14.83 -4.62 4.28
CA ALA A 61 -14.30 -4.25 2.96
C ALA A 61 -12.81 -4.58 2.83
N SER A 62 -12.00 -4.24 3.85
CA SER A 62 -10.57 -4.58 3.88
C SER A 62 -10.35 -6.09 3.90
N GLY A 63 -11.13 -6.84 4.68
CA GLY A 63 -11.06 -8.30 4.75
C GLY A 63 -11.45 -8.97 3.43
N ALA A 64 -12.51 -8.49 2.78
CA ALA A 64 -12.92 -8.96 1.46
C ALA A 64 -11.85 -8.67 0.40
N GLY A 65 -11.29 -7.45 0.39
CA GLY A 65 -10.20 -7.09 -0.51
C GLY A 65 -8.97 -7.98 -0.35
N MET A 66 -8.55 -8.25 0.90
CA MET A 66 -7.46 -9.18 1.19
C MET A 66 -7.79 -10.62 0.77
N TYR A 67 -9.02 -11.08 1.02
CA TYR A 67 -9.46 -12.42 0.64
C TYR A 67 -9.39 -12.63 -0.88
N TYR A 68 -9.89 -11.68 -1.67
CA TYR A 68 -9.82 -11.77 -3.14
C TYR A 68 -8.40 -11.66 -3.67
N TYR A 69 -7.57 -10.78 -3.11
CA TYR A 69 -6.16 -10.66 -3.48
C TYR A 69 -5.40 -11.97 -3.27
N VAL A 70 -5.57 -12.58 -2.09
CA VAL A 70 -4.91 -13.85 -1.76
C VAL A 70 -5.38 -14.98 -2.67
N LEU A 71 -6.67 -15.05 -3.02
CA LEU A 71 -7.19 -16.05 -3.95
C LEU A 71 -6.55 -15.95 -5.35
N ASP A 72 -6.31 -14.74 -5.85
CA ASP A 72 -5.67 -14.55 -7.14
C ASP A 72 -4.19 -14.98 -7.08
N GLU A 73 -3.48 -14.63 -6.00
CA GLU A 73 -2.09 -15.09 -5.76
C GLU A 73 -1.99 -16.62 -5.67
N TYR A 74 -2.98 -17.28 -5.06
CA TYR A 74 -3.08 -18.74 -5.02
C TYR A 74 -3.29 -19.35 -6.41
N LYS A 75 -4.12 -18.74 -7.25
CA LYS A 75 -4.37 -19.24 -8.63
C LYS A 75 -3.13 -19.10 -9.49
N VAL A 76 -2.45 -17.95 -9.44
CA VAL A 76 -1.21 -17.68 -10.19
C VAL A 76 -0.10 -18.66 -9.80
N SER A 77 0.02 -18.99 -8.51
CA SER A 77 1.02 -19.96 -8.03
C SER A 77 0.72 -21.40 -8.45
N ASN A 78 -0.56 -21.76 -8.63
CA ASN A 78 -0.94 -23.11 -9.07
C ASN A 78 -0.71 -23.33 -10.58
N GLU A 79 -0.82 -22.28 -11.38
CA GLU A 79 -0.48 -22.32 -12.81
C GLU A 79 1.04 -22.55 -13.01
N LEU A 80 1.87 -22.00 -12.12
CA LEU A 80 3.32 -22.24 -12.12
C LEU A 80 3.71 -23.70 -11.83
N LEU A 81 2.99 -24.40 -10.95
CA LEU A 81 3.23 -25.84 -10.67
C LEU A 81 2.94 -26.74 -11.87
N THR A 82 1.94 -26.40 -12.68
CA THR A 82 1.59 -27.19 -13.87
C THR A 82 2.59 -26.94 -15.00
N THR A 83 3.08 -25.71 -15.12
CA THR A 83 4.09 -25.31 -16.10
C THR A 83 5.45 -25.95 -15.82
N ASP A 84 5.82 -26.07 -14.53
CA ASP A 84 7.09 -26.69 -14.12
C ASP A 84 7.13 -28.20 -14.41
N ILE A 85 6.02 -28.92 -14.24
CA ILE A 85 5.95 -30.36 -14.58
C ILE A 85 6.24 -30.60 -16.07
N TYR A 86 5.66 -29.79 -16.95
CA TYR A 86 5.94 -29.90 -18.39
C TYR A 86 7.36 -29.49 -18.75
N ALA A 87 7.92 -28.48 -18.07
CA ALA A 87 9.30 -28.07 -18.24
C ALA A 87 10.29 -29.17 -17.81
N LEU A 88 10.02 -29.84 -16.68
CA LEU A 88 10.84 -30.94 -16.18
C LEU A 88 10.80 -32.15 -17.12
N GLN A 89 9.63 -32.50 -17.65
CA GLN A 89 9.49 -33.58 -18.62
C GLN A 89 10.29 -33.32 -19.91
N ALA A 90 10.26 -32.08 -20.42
CA ALA A 90 11.07 -31.69 -21.57
C ALA A 90 12.58 -31.72 -21.27
N ALA A 91 12.99 -31.38 -20.05
CA ALA A 91 14.38 -31.45 -19.62
C ALA A 91 14.88 -32.91 -19.55
N VAL A 92 14.09 -33.84 -18.99
CA VAL A 92 14.43 -35.27 -18.91
C VAL A 92 14.59 -35.86 -20.31
N GLN A 93 13.65 -35.61 -21.22
CA GLN A 93 13.74 -36.10 -22.60
C GLN A 93 14.99 -35.59 -23.33
N ARG A 94 15.39 -34.33 -23.09
CA ARG A 94 16.62 -33.78 -23.66
C ARG A 94 17.87 -34.47 -23.11
N ILE A 95 17.91 -34.74 -21.81
CA ILE A 95 19.04 -35.43 -21.16
C ILE A 95 19.14 -36.87 -21.67
N GLU A 96 18.04 -37.61 -21.73
CA GLU A 96 18.02 -38.98 -22.27
C GLU A 96 18.53 -39.04 -23.71
N ASN A 97 18.06 -38.10 -24.56
CA ASN A 97 18.56 -37.99 -25.93
C ASN A 97 20.06 -37.65 -25.96
N TYR A 98 20.52 -36.75 -25.10
CA TYR A 98 21.93 -36.39 -25.04
C TYR A 98 22.80 -37.58 -24.62
N VAL A 99 22.38 -38.34 -23.60
CA VAL A 99 23.07 -39.56 -23.15
C VAL A 99 23.11 -40.62 -24.25
N ARG A 100 21.98 -40.89 -24.93
CA ARG A 100 21.97 -41.81 -26.08
C ARG A 100 22.94 -41.41 -27.18
N THR A 101 22.96 -40.13 -27.55
CA THR A 101 23.91 -39.66 -28.58
C THR A 101 25.36 -39.75 -28.12
N LEU A 102 25.61 -39.68 -26.81
CA LEU A 102 26.94 -39.87 -26.22
C LEU A 102 27.35 -41.34 -26.24
N GLU A 103 26.45 -42.25 -25.89
CA GLU A 103 26.66 -43.70 -25.97
C GLU A 103 26.95 -44.12 -27.41
N GLU A 104 26.14 -43.69 -28.38
CA GLU A 104 26.34 -43.99 -29.80
C GLU A 104 27.70 -43.50 -30.32
N LYS A 105 28.11 -42.28 -29.92
CA LYS A 105 29.42 -41.73 -30.29
C LYS A 105 30.57 -42.48 -29.63
N PHE A 106 30.41 -42.87 -28.36
CA PHE A 106 31.41 -43.65 -27.64
C PHE A 106 31.60 -45.03 -28.28
N ASP A 107 30.51 -45.75 -28.57
CA ASP A 107 30.55 -47.05 -29.22
C ASP A 107 31.17 -46.98 -30.62
N ALA A 108 30.82 -45.95 -31.41
CA ALA A 108 31.42 -45.70 -32.72
C ALA A 108 32.93 -45.42 -32.62
N SER A 109 33.39 -44.75 -31.56
CA SER A 109 34.81 -44.49 -31.32
C SER A 109 35.57 -45.73 -30.82
N SER A 110 34.92 -46.56 -29.99
CA SER A 110 35.48 -47.82 -29.49
C SER A 110 35.67 -48.84 -30.59
N LYS A 111 34.72 -48.95 -31.53
CA LYS A 111 34.77 -49.90 -32.64
C LYS A 111 35.80 -49.55 -33.72
N LYS A 112 36.35 -48.33 -33.67
CA LYS A 112 37.36 -47.81 -34.61
C LYS A 112 38.80 -48.01 -34.11
N LYS A 113 38.97 -48.49 -32.88
CA LYS A 113 40.23 -48.90 -32.27
C LYS A 113 40.41 -50.41 -32.39
#